data_AF-A0A2W4U7N7-F1
#
_entry.id   AF-A0A2W4U7N7-F1
#
_cell.length_a   1.000
_cell.length_b   1.000
_cell.length_c   1.000
_cell.angle_alpha   90.00
_cell.angle_beta   90.00
_cell.angle_gamma   90.00
#
_symmetry.space_group_name_H-M   'P 1'
#
loop_
_entity.id
_entity.type
_entity.pdbx_description
1 polymer ?
#
loop_
_entity_poly.entity_id
_entity_poly.type
_entity_poly.pdbx_seq_one_letter_code
_entity_poly.pdbx_strand_id
1 'polypeptide(L)'
;RIRPVVIDGRVLIDGGAINPLPYDRLMAPGRIVMAVDTSAPATISEGRVPEPLEAMLGVSQILTRTIVQRMIERQPPDILIRAGADGVGGLDFFKTKAILDAALPVKEEVKRKLALALEAQG
;
A
#
# COMPACT_ATOMS: atom_id res chain seq x y z
N ARG A 1 -11.91 -15.13 -6.66
CA ARG A 1 -12.66 -14.18 -7.54
C ARG A 1 -13.11 -13.01 -6.68
N ILE A 2 -12.58 -11.82 -6.92
CA ILE A 2 -13.05 -10.59 -6.25
C ILE A 2 -14.44 -10.29 -6.80
N ARG A 3 -15.43 -10.14 -5.93
CA ARG A 3 -16.82 -9.87 -6.29
C ARG A 3 -17.38 -8.79 -5.35
N PRO A 4 -18.18 -7.84 -5.86
CA PRO A 4 -18.91 -6.92 -5.00
C PRO A 4 -19.78 -7.68 -3.98
N VAL A 5 -19.95 -7.10 -2.80
CA VAL A 5 -20.75 -7.68 -1.71
C VAL A 5 -21.94 -6.79 -1.38
N VAL A 6 -23.06 -7.39 -0.96
CA VAL A 6 -24.24 -6.62 -0.51
C VAL A 6 -24.27 -6.59 1.01
N ILE A 7 -24.22 -5.39 1.58
CA ILE A 7 -24.33 -5.16 3.04
C ILE A 7 -25.35 -4.04 3.24
N ASP A 8 -26.34 -4.26 4.13
CA ASP A 8 -27.41 -3.30 4.43
C ASP A 8 -28.09 -2.70 3.17
N GLY A 9 -28.37 -3.56 2.18
CA GLY A 9 -29.00 -3.16 0.91
C GLY A 9 -28.09 -2.38 -0.05
N ARG A 10 -26.81 -2.22 0.26
CA ARG A 10 -25.83 -1.52 -0.59
C ARG A 10 -24.83 -2.47 -1.22
N VAL A 11 -24.56 -2.28 -2.51
CA VAL A 11 -23.48 -2.98 -3.22
C VAL A 11 -22.16 -2.28 -2.92
N LEU A 12 -21.21 -3.02 -2.36
CA LEU A 12 -19.90 -2.53 -1.93
C LEU A 12 -18.78 -3.18 -2.74
N ILE A 13 -17.75 -2.39 -3.02
CA ILE A 13 -16.48 -2.82 -3.62
C ILE A 13 -15.33 -2.59 -2.63
N ASP A 14 -14.11 -2.97 -3.03
CA ASP A 14 -12.90 -2.74 -2.23
C ASP A 14 -12.71 -1.25 -1.89
N GLY A 15 -12.42 -0.96 -0.62
CA GLY A 15 -12.26 0.41 -0.12
C GLY A 15 -11.00 1.11 -0.64
N GLY A 16 -10.01 0.36 -1.13
CA GLY A 16 -8.81 0.90 -1.76
C GLY A 16 -9.08 1.70 -3.02
N ALA A 17 -10.27 1.55 -3.63
CA ALA A 17 -10.73 2.41 -4.72
C ALA A 17 -10.87 3.89 -4.31
N ILE A 18 -11.06 4.18 -3.01
CA ILE A 18 -11.29 5.54 -2.49
C ILE A 18 -10.30 5.96 -1.41
N ASN A 19 -9.88 5.03 -0.55
CA ASN A 19 -8.92 5.26 0.52
C ASN A 19 -7.94 4.07 0.60
N PRO A 20 -6.92 4.03 -0.27
CA PRO A 20 -5.97 2.93 -0.38
C PRO A 20 -4.98 2.80 0.77
N LEU A 21 -4.79 3.84 1.58
CA LEU A 21 -3.91 3.80 2.74
C LEU A 21 -4.56 4.56 3.91
N PRO A 22 -5.55 3.98 4.60
CA PRO A 22 -6.47 4.68 5.51
C PRO A 22 -5.86 5.01 6.89
N TYR A 23 -4.59 5.40 6.96
CA TYR A 23 -3.89 5.73 8.20
C TYR A 23 -4.38 7.06 8.81
N ASP A 24 -4.87 7.97 7.97
CA ASP A 24 -5.36 9.30 8.35
C ASP A 24 -6.47 9.22 9.40
N ARG A 25 -7.33 8.19 9.31
CA ARG A 25 -8.42 7.93 10.27
C ARG A 25 -7.94 7.53 11.66
N LEU A 26 -6.68 7.14 11.80
CA LEU A 26 -6.09 6.67 13.07
C LEU A 26 -5.35 7.79 13.80
N MET A 27 -5.06 8.90 13.12
CA MET A 27 -4.34 10.05 13.67
C MET A 27 -5.11 10.64 14.84
N ALA A 28 -4.50 10.63 16.02
CA ALA A 28 -5.05 11.21 17.24
C ALA A 28 -3.91 11.57 18.22
N PRO A 29 -4.11 12.54 19.13
CA PRO A 29 -3.14 12.84 20.17
C PRO A 29 -2.75 11.59 20.98
N GLY A 30 -1.45 11.42 21.25
CA GLY A 30 -0.93 10.28 22.02
C GLY A 30 -0.90 8.95 21.27
N ARG A 31 -1.08 8.94 19.94
CA ARG A 31 -0.88 7.74 19.10
C ARG A 31 0.34 7.92 18.21
N ILE A 32 1.03 6.81 17.95
CA ILE A 32 1.99 6.69 16.83
C ILE A 32 1.27 5.93 15.73
N VAL A 33 1.12 6.54 14.57
CA VAL A 33 0.51 5.93 13.39
C VAL A 33 1.59 5.55 12.39
N MET A 34 1.75 4.25 12.20
CA MET A 34 2.61 3.68 11.16
C MET A 34 1.78 3.28 9.96
N ALA A 35 1.98 3.94 8.83
CA ALA A 35 1.40 3.57 7.55
C ALA A 35 2.36 2.65 6.78
N VAL A 36 1.86 1.50 6.32
CA VAL A 36 2.63 0.54 5.52
C VAL A 36 2.05 0.50 4.11
N ASP A 37 2.74 1.14 3.18
CA ASP A 37 2.40 1.16 1.77
C ASP A 37 3.02 -0.06 1.07
N THR A 38 2.17 -1.02 0.69
CA THR A 38 2.58 -2.23 -0.04
C THR A 38 2.42 -2.08 -1.56
N SER A 39 2.11 -0.88 -2.06
CA SER A 39 2.01 -0.67 -3.50
C SER A 39 3.39 -0.85 -4.16
N ALA A 40 3.47 -1.76 -5.13
CA ALA A 40 4.70 -1.96 -5.89
C ALA A 40 4.90 -0.80 -6.88
N PRO A 41 6.16 -0.45 -7.20
CA PRO A 41 6.45 0.41 -8.34
C PRO A 41 5.84 -0.19 -9.62
N ALA A 42 5.29 0.67 -10.47
CA ALA A 42 4.80 0.26 -11.78
C ALA A 42 5.98 -0.34 -12.55
N THR A 43 5.84 -1.60 -12.97
CA THR A 43 6.84 -2.26 -13.81
C THR A 43 6.92 -1.53 -15.14
N ILE A 44 8.06 -0.91 -15.43
CA ILE A 44 8.30 -0.26 -16.71
C ILE A 44 8.64 -1.37 -17.70
N SER A 45 7.69 -1.70 -18.58
CA SER A 45 7.96 -2.54 -19.74
C SER A 45 8.25 -1.63 -20.92
N GLU A 46 9.53 -1.53 -21.30
CA GLU A 46 9.89 -0.79 -22.50
C GLU A 46 9.43 -1.57 -23.74
N GLY A 47 8.45 -1.02 -24.47
CA GLY A 47 8.06 -1.48 -25.81
C GLY A 47 6.90 -2.49 -25.90
N ARG A 48 6.38 -3.03 -24.80
CA ARG A 48 5.21 -3.93 -24.84
C ARG A 48 3.91 -3.15 -24.60
N VAL A 49 2.97 -3.23 -25.53
CA VAL A 49 1.60 -2.76 -25.30
C VAL A 49 0.87 -3.81 -24.43
N PRO A 50 0.32 -3.44 -23.27
CA PRO A 50 -0.40 -4.38 -22.41
C PRO A 50 -1.76 -4.77 -23.00
N GLU A 51 -2.23 -5.97 -22.68
CA GLU A 51 -3.59 -6.40 -23.01
C GLU A 51 -4.64 -5.55 -22.27
N PRO A 52 -5.89 -5.44 -22.75
CA PRO A 52 -6.90 -4.55 -22.16
C PRO A 52 -7.10 -4.74 -20.65
N LEU A 53 -7.11 -5.99 -20.18
CA LEU A 53 -7.24 -6.29 -18.74
C LEU A 53 -6.00 -5.84 -17.95
N GLU A 54 -4.81 -6.06 -18.49
CA GLU A 54 -3.55 -5.63 -17.88
C GLU A 54 -3.47 -4.09 -17.83
N ALA A 55 -3.91 -3.42 -18.90
CA ALA A 55 -3.99 -1.97 -18.95
C ALA A 55 -4.94 -1.42 -17.86
N MET A 56 -6.13 -2.02 -17.70
CA MET A 56 -7.07 -1.63 -16.64
C MET A 56 -6.48 -1.83 -15.23
N LEU A 57 -5.76 -2.92 -15.00
CA LEU A 57 -5.05 -3.14 -13.73
C LEU A 57 -3.95 -2.10 -13.51
N GLY A 58 -3.19 -1.76 -14.55
CA GLY A 58 -2.18 -0.70 -14.51
C GLY A 58 -2.77 0.68 -14.18
N VAL A 59 -3.90 1.04 -14.80
CA VAL A 59 -4.62 2.28 -14.47
C VAL A 59 -5.03 2.31 -12.99
N SER A 60 -5.57 1.20 -12.46
CA SER A 60 -5.93 1.11 -11.04
C SER A 60 -4.72 1.31 -10.12
N GLN A 61 -3.56 0.73 -10.45
CA GLN A 61 -2.32 0.94 -9.69
C GLN A 61 -1.84 2.39 -9.74
N ILE A 62 -1.88 3.03 -10.91
CA ILE A 62 -1.50 4.45 -11.08
C ILE A 62 -2.40 5.35 -10.23
N LEU A 63 -3.71 5.14 -10.28
CA LEU A 63 -4.68 5.92 -9.50
C LEU A 63 -4.47 5.71 -8.00
N THR A 64 -4.32 4.46 -7.57
CA THR A 64 -4.04 4.08 -6.17
C THR A 64 -2.82 4.82 -5.64
N ARG A 65 -1.69 4.74 -6.35
CA ARG A 65 -0.44 5.41 -5.95
C ARG A 65 -0.58 6.92 -5.92
N THR A 66 -1.29 7.49 -6.88
CA THR A 66 -1.57 8.94 -6.92
C THR A 66 -2.36 9.39 -5.69
N ILE A 67 -3.36 8.61 -5.28
CA ILE A 67 -4.16 8.89 -4.07
C ILE A 67 -3.28 8.76 -2.82
N VAL A 68 -2.54 7.65 -2.67
CA VAL A 68 -1.63 7.43 -1.54
C VAL A 68 -0.62 8.56 -1.39
N GLN A 69 0.02 8.97 -2.49
CA GLN A 69 0.97 10.07 -2.48
C GLN A 69 0.33 11.37 -1.96
N ARG A 70 -0.86 11.73 -2.48
CA ARG A 70 -1.58 12.93 -2.03
C ARG A 70 -2.01 12.87 -0.57
N MET A 71 -2.39 11.69 -0.07
CA MET A 71 -2.71 11.51 1.34
C MET A 71 -1.47 11.81 2.21
N ILE A 72 -0.32 11.24 1.86
CA ILE A 72 0.95 11.40 2.56
C ILE A 72 1.42 12.86 2.53
N GLU A 73 1.32 13.53 1.37
CA GLU A 73 1.67 14.95 1.23
C GLU A 73 0.76 15.85 2.07
N ARG A 74 -0.55 15.54 2.13
CA ARG A 74 -1.52 16.35 2.86
C ARG A 74 -1.39 16.20 4.37
N GLN A 75 -1.20 14.97 4.86
CA GLN A 75 -1.08 14.65 6.27
C GLN A 75 -0.15 13.46 6.42
N PRO A 76 1.16 13.68 6.62
CA PRO A 76 2.10 12.58 6.79
C PRO A 76 1.75 11.73 8.03
N PRO A 77 1.90 10.38 7.97
CA PRO A 77 1.89 9.54 9.16
C PRO A 77 3.16 9.78 10.00
N ASP A 78 3.15 9.38 11.27
CA ASP A 78 4.35 9.44 12.12
C ASP A 78 5.46 8.55 11.57
N ILE A 79 5.09 7.40 11.02
CA ILE A 79 6.01 6.46 10.38
C ILE A 79 5.42 6.02 9.04
N LEU A 80 6.17 6.23 7.95
CA LEU A 80 5.86 5.64 6.64
C LEU A 80 6.85 4.52 6.32
N ILE A 81 6.33 3.34 5.98
CA ILE A 81 7.07 2.17 5.50
C ILE A 81 6.60 1.85 4.09
N ARG A 82 7.54 1.68 3.16
CA ARG A 82 7.25 1.22 1.80
C ARG A 82 7.74 -0.21 1.66
N ALA A 83 6.81 -1.15 1.49
CA ALA A 83 7.07 -2.58 1.46
C ALA A 83 6.73 -3.22 0.09
N GLY A 84 6.42 -2.41 -0.92
CA GLY A 84 6.19 -2.92 -2.28
C GLY A 84 7.44 -3.58 -2.85
N ALA A 85 7.34 -4.87 -3.17
CA ALA A 85 8.41 -5.61 -3.84
C ALA A 85 8.29 -5.47 -5.36
N ASP A 86 9.41 -5.17 -6.02
CA ASP A 86 9.47 -5.10 -7.48
C ASP A 86 9.12 -6.45 -8.11
N GLY A 87 8.35 -6.43 -9.20
CA GLY A 87 8.02 -7.64 -9.96
C GLY A 87 7.10 -8.63 -9.26
N VAL A 88 6.44 -8.23 -8.16
CA VAL A 88 5.35 -9.00 -7.54
C VAL A 88 4.02 -8.34 -7.92
N GLY A 89 3.28 -8.98 -8.83
CA GLY A 89 1.93 -8.55 -9.17
C GLY A 89 0.96 -8.81 -8.02
N GLY A 90 -0.12 -8.02 -7.92
CA GLY A 90 -1.17 -8.21 -6.90
C GLY A 90 -1.89 -9.57 -6.95
N LEU A 91 -1.64 -10.39 -7.97
CA LEU A 91 -2.17 -11.75 -8.14
C LEU A 91 -1.08 -12.84 -8.06
N ASP A 92 0.17 -12.50 -7.77
CA ASP A 92 1.32 -13.43 -7.74
C ASP A 92 1.44 -14.17 -6.40
N PHE A 93 0.38 -14.88 -6.00
CA PHE A 93 0.29 -15.58 -4.71
C PHE A 93 1.31 -16.71 -4.52
N PHE A 94 1.96 -17.19 -5.59
CA PHE A 94 2.96 -18.25 -5.53
C PHE A 94 4.37 -17.74 -5.14
N LYS A 95 4.56 -16.42 -5.01
CA LYS A 95 5.85 -15.80 -4.67
C LYS A 95 6.04 -15.57 -3.17
N THR A 96 5.31 -16.26 -2.28
CA THR A 96 5.34 -16.03 -0.82
C THR A 96 6.74 -15.97 -0.22
N LYS A 97 7.62 -16.94 -0.55
CA LYS A 97 9.00 -16.93 -0.05
C LYS A 97 9.76 -15.68 -0.49
N ALA A 98 9.66 -15.33 -1.78
CA ALA A 98 10.30 -14.13 -2.32
C ALA A 98 9.74 -12.83 -1.71
N ILE A 99 8.44 -12.77 -1.41
CA ILE A 99 7.81 -11.63 -0.70
C ILE A 99 8.39 -11.50 0.71
N LEU A 100 8.51 -12.60 1.45
CA LEU A 100 9.09 -12.60 2.79
C LEU A 100 10.57 -12.23 2.77
N ASP A 101 11.33 -12.77 1.82
CA ASP A 101 12.75 -12.46 1.63
C ASP A 101 12.94 -10.97 1.30
N ALA A 102 12.08 -10.39 0.45
CA ALA A 102 12.09 -8.96 0.13
C ALA A 102 11.70 -8.08 1.34
N ALA A 103 10.93 -8.60 2.29
CA ALA A 103 10.51 -7.89 3.50
C ALA A 103 11.55 -7.89 4.63
N LEU A 104 12.60 -8.72 4.55
CA LEU A 104 13.67 -8.76 5.56
C LEU A 104 14.33 -7.38 5.84
N PRO A 105 14.78 -6.61 4.83
CA PRO A 105 15.33 -5.28 5.09
C PRO A 105 14.28 -4.31 5.67
N VAL A 106 13.02 -4.45 5.27
CA VAL A 106 11.90 -3.63 5.78
C VAL A 106 11.72 -3.84 7.29
N LYS A 107 11.93 -5.06 7.79
CA LYS A 107 11.86 -5.36 9.23
C LYS A 107 12.83 -4.51 10.05
N GLU A 108 14.07 -4.36 9.60
CA GLU A 108 15.08 -3.58 10.32
C GLU A 108 14.79 -2.08 10.24
N GLU A 109 14.26 -1.60 9.11
CA GLU A 109 13.77 -0.23 8.98
C GLU A 109 12.63 0.08 9.96
N VAL A 110 11.65 -0.84 10.06
CA VAL A 110 10.51 -0.72 10.99
C VAL A 110 11.00 -0.60 12.42
N LYS A 111 11.89 -1.50 12.87
CA LYS A 111 12.45 -1.46 14.23
C LYS A 111 13.10 -0.12 14.54
N ARG A 112 13.95 0.37 13.63
CA ARG A 112 14.67 1.63 13.81
C ARG A 112 13.71 2.82 13.90
N LYS A 113 12.77 2.93 12.96
CA LYS A 113 11.81 4.06 12.93
C LYS A 113 10.87 4.03 14.14
N LEU A 114 10.41 2.85 14.54
CA LEU A 114 9.53 2.69 15.69
C LEU A 114 10.24 3.02 17.01
N ALA A 115 11.48 2.57 17.20
CA ALA A 115 12.26 2.92 18.38
C ALA A 115 12.42 4.44 18.55
N LEU A 116 12.79 5.13 17.47
CA LEU A 116 12.92 6.60 17.46
C LEU A 116 11.58 7.30 17.78
N ALA A 117 10.47 6.81 17.24
CA ALA A 117 9.16 7.40 17.51
C ALA A 117 8.71 7.18 18.97
N LEU A 118 9.02 6.02 19.56
CA LEU A 118 8.73 5.72 20.96
C LEU A 118 9.58 6.57 21.91
N GLU A 119 10.88 6.74 21.61
CA GLU A 119 11.78 7.60 22.38
C GLU A 119 11.34 9.07 22.37
N ALA A 120 10.81 9.56 21.24
CA ALA A 120 10.32 10.94 21.12
C ALA A 120 8.97 11.19 21.83
N GLN A 121 8.24 10.14 22.22
CA GLN A 121 7.00 10.25 22.99
C GLN A 121 7.18 10.16 24.51
N GLY A 122 8.34 9.67 24.97
CA GLY A 122 8.71 9.61 26.39
C GLY A 122 9.35 10.90 26.88
#